data_AF-A0A1V9ZCE9-F1
#
_entry.id   AF-A0A1V9ZCE9-F1
#
_cell.length_a   1.000
_cell.length_b   1.000
_cell.length_c   1.000
_cell.angle_alpha   90.00
_cell.angle_beta   90.00
_cell.angle_gamma   90.00
#
_symmetry.space_group_name_H-M   'P 1'
#
loop_
_entity.id
_entity.type
_entity.pdbx_description
1 polymer ?
#
loop_
_entity_poly.entity_id
_entity_poly.type
_entity_poly.pdbx_seq_one_letter_code
_entity_poly.pdbx_strand_id
1 'polypeptide(L)'
;MVAVHTEAAKVTLAYAGSFLFNILIQVYGKIRAVRHFKQLKAAGATKEKFNRYTSDIMLAGDRSVGNFVEWQGIFLSLFWANALVTGKEIELGYVYVAIRLAYPILAQLGGITQAGPRPLIFLATIPGYYVLLRYMYLLYQQLYVAQE
;
A
#
# COMPACT_ATOMS: atom_id res chain seq x y z
N MET A 1 -15.51 23.44 -9.40
CA MET A 1 -14.37 23.46 -8.45
C MET A 1 -14.73 22.87 -7.09
N VAL A 2 -15.73 23.40 -6.35
CA VAL A 2 -16.10 22.90 -5.00
C VAL A 2 -16.28 21.38 -4.92
N ALA A 3 -17.04 20.77 -5.85
CA ALA A 3 -17.27 19.32 -5.86
C ALA A 3 -15.98 18.49 -6.04
N VAL A 4 -15.04 18.95 -6.88
CA VAL A 4 -13.75 18.27 -7.11
C VAL A 4 -12.90 18.28 -5.83
N HIS A 5 -12.89 19.39 -5.09
CA HIS A 5 -12.16 19.49 -3.82
C HIS A 5 -12.76 18.57 -2.75
N THR A 6 -14.09 18.47 -2.68
CA THR A 6 -14.76 17.56 -1.74
C THR A 6 -14.43 16.10 -2.02
N GLU A 7 -14.49 15.67 -3.29
CA GLU A 7 -14.13 14.29 -3.63
C GLU A 7 -12.64 14.00 -3.40
N ALA A 8 -11.75 14.95 -3.74
CA ALA A 8 -10.33 14.80 -3.47
C ALA A 8 -10.03 14.67 -1.96
N ALA A 9 -10.74 15.44 -1.13
CA ALA A 9 -10.63 15.35 0.31
C ALA A 9 -11.10 13.98 0.84
N LYS A 10 -12.21 13.44 0.33
CA LYS A 10 -12.71 12.11 0.73
C LYS A 10 -11.73 11.00 0.38
N VAL A 11 -11.14 11.02 -0.81
CA VAL A 11 -10.07 10.08 -1.19
C VAL A 11 -8.88 10.20 -0.24
N THR A 12 -8.46 11.42 0.10
CA THR A 12 -7.33 11.66 1.01
C THR A 12 -7.62 11.11 2.41
N LEU A 13 -8.84 11.29 2.92
CA LEU A 13 -9.28 10.71 4.19
C LEU A 13 -9.28 9.18 4.14
N ALA A 14 -9.80 8.59 3.06
CA ALA A 14 -9.78 7.15 2.87
C ALA A 14 -8.35 6.60 2.78
N TYR A 15 -7.44 7.34 2.11
CA TYR A 15 -6.02 7.01 2.03
C TYR A 15 -5.35 7.04 3.40
N ALA A 16 -5.62 8.06 4.23
CA ALA A 16 -5.15 8.10 5.61
C ALA A 16 -5.69 6.91 6.42
N GLY A 17 -6.97 6.55 6.23
CA GLY A 17 -7.55 5.34 6.82
C GLY A 17 -6.83 4.06 6.40
N SER A 18 -6.41 3.95 5.14
CA SER A 18 -5.65 2.79 4.65
C SER A 18 -4.24 2.68 5.26
N PHE A 19 -3.62 3.80 5.62
CA PHE A 19 -2.36 3.79 6.39
C PHE A 19 -2.58 3.19 7.78
N LEU A 20 -3.61 3.65 8.50
CA LEU A 20 -3.96 3.11 9.82
C LEU A 20 -4.28 1.61 9.74
N PHE A 21 -5.00 1.18 8.71
CA PHE A 21 -5.24 -0.24 8.45
C PHE A 21 -3.94 -1.03 8.27
N ASN A 22 -2.97 -0.50 7.52
CA ASN A 22 -1.67 -1.14 7.33
C ASN A 22 -0.91 -1.32 8.66
N ILE A 23 -0.96 -0.30 9.53
CA ILE A 23 -0.41 -0.41 10.90
C ILE A 23 -1.11 -1.51 11.70
N LEU A 24 -2.45 -1.62 11.62
CA LEU A 24 -3.19 -2.69 12.29
C LEU A 24 -2.78 -4.08 11.78
N ILE A 25 -2.63 -4.26 10.46
CA ILE A 25 -2.16 -5.52 9.89
C ILE A 25 -0.73 -5.84 10.32
N GLN A 26 0.17 -4.85 10.37
CA GLN A 26 1.53 -5.03 10.87
C GLN A 26 1.53 -5.50 12.34
N VAL A 27 0.73 -4.87 13.20
CA VAL A 27 0.59 -5.26 14.61
C VAL A 27 0.02 -6.68 14.73
N TYR A 28 -1.03 -6.99 13.97
CA TYR A 28 -1.60 -8.33 13.91
C TYR A 28 -0.55 -9.39 13.49
N GLY A 29 0.22 -9.11 12.43
CA GLY A 29 1.32 -9.95 11.97
C GLY A 29 2.36 -10.19 13.06
N LYS A 30 2.74 -9.13 13.80
CA LYS A 30 3.67 -9.25 14.95
C LYS A 30 3.14 -10.19 16.03
N ILE A 31 1.88 -10.04 16.41
CA ILE A 31 1.23 -10.90 17.41
C ILE A 31 1.20 -12.35 16.91
N ARG A 32 0.82 -12.58 15.65
CA ARG A 32 0.76 -13.91 15.04
C ARG A 32 2.13 -14.59 15.00
N ALA A 33 3.17 -13.87 14.58
CA ALA A 33 4.54 -14.39 14.52
C ALA A 33 5.05 -14.83 15.89
N VAL A 34 4.84 -14.00 16.92
CA VAL A 34 5.25 -14.32 18.30
C VAL A 34 4.47 -15.51 18.85
N ARG A 35 3.15 -15.58 18.62
CA ARG A 35 2.33 -16.72 19.04
C ARG A 35 2.79 -18.02 18.38
N HIS A 36 3.02 -17.99 17.07
CA HIS A 36 3.51 -19.16 16.34
C HIS A 36 4.86 -19.65 16.87
N PHE A 37 5.79 -18.72 17.11
CA PHE A 37 7.08 -19.06 17.70
C PHE A 37 6.94 -19.67 19.11
N LYS A 38 6.08 -19.10 19.97
CA LYS A 38 5.81 -19.66 21.31
C LYS A 38 5.27 -21.09 21.23
N GLN A 39 4.39 -21.37 20.27
CA GLN A 39 3.85 -22.72 20.03
C GLN A 39 4.96 -23.69 19.59
N LEU A 40 5.81 -23.30 18.63
CA LEU A 40 6.93 -24.12 18.19
C LEU A 40 7.91 -24.43 19.33
N LYS A 41 8.21 -23.42 20.17
CA LYS A 41 9.08 -23.59 21.34
C LYS A 41 8.47 -24.52 22.38
N ALA A 42 7.18 -24.38 22.67
CA ALA A 42 6.45 -25.25 23.60
C ALA A 42 6.40 -26.70 23.09
N ALA A 43 6.29 -26.90 21.78
CA ALA A 43 6.33 -28.22 21.14
C ALA A 43 7.74 -28.82 21.03
N GLY A 44 8.78 -28.11 21.48
CA GLY A 44 10.17 -28.55 21.35
C GLY A 44 10.73 -28.52 19.93
N ALA A 45 9.98 -27.99 18.96
CA ALA A 45 10.36 -27.92 17.54
C ALA A 45 11.47 -26.88 17.25
N THR A 46 11.73 -25.97 18.19
CA THR A 46 12.88 -25.05 18.13
C THR A 46 13.42 -24.76 19.53
N LYS A 47 14.75 -24.67 19.64
CA LYS A 47 15.47 -24.24 20.84
C LYS A 47 16.02 -22.82 20.73
N GLU A 48 15.88 -22.22 19.55
CA GLU A 48 16.42 -20.89 19.25
C GLU A 48 15.66 -19.79 19.99
N LYS A 49 16.21 -18.57 19.99
CA LYS A 49 15.49 -17.37 20.43
C LYS A 49 14.68 -16.81 19.27
N PHE A 50 13.55 -16.16 19.57
CA PHE A 50 12.76 -15.52 18.52
C PHE A 50 13.59 -14.47 17.80
N ASN A 51 13.78 -14.65 16.49
CA ASN A 51 14.43 -13.67 15.64
C ASN A 51 13.38 -13.06 14.70
N ARG A 52 13.13 -11.76 14.87
CA ARG A 52 12.17 -11.03 14.03
C ARG A 52 12.55 -11.03 12.55
N TYR A 53 13.85 -11.05 12.25
CA TYR A 53 14.37 -10.87 10.90
C TYR A 53 14.33 -12.14 10.07
N THR A 54 14.06 -13.29 10.69
CA THR A 54 13.92 -14.58 9.99
C THR A 54 12.46 -15.00 9.82
N SER A 55 11.50 -14.20 10.29
CA SER A 55 10.07 -14.48 10.16
C SER A 55 9.48 -13.81 8.92
N ASP A 56 8.98 -14.61 7.98
CA ASP A 56 8.23 -14.11 6.81
C ASP A 56 7.03 -13.24 7.21
N ILE A 57 6.33 -13.59 8.29
CA ILE A 57 5.17 -12.85 8.80
C ILE A 57 5.56 -11.44 9.26
N MET A 58 6.69 -11.32 9.97
CA MET A 58 7.22 -10.03 10.42
C MET A 58 7.70 -9.20 9.23
N LEU A 59 8.43 -9.84 8.31
CA LEU A 59 8.94 -9.19 7.10
C LEU A 59 7.79 -8.64 6.25
N ALA A 60 6.73 -9.42 6.03
CA ALA A 60 5.56 -8.99 5.26
C ALA A 60 4.90 -7.75 5.87
N GLY A 61 4.76 -7.70 7.20
CA GLY A 61 4.21 -6.55 7.91
C GLY A 61 5.10 -5.30 7.77
N ASP A 62 6.39 -5.43 8.04
CA ASP A 62 7.35 -4.32 7.97
C ASP A 62 7.48 -3.79 6.53
N ARG A 63 7.53 -4.68 5.52
CA ARG A 63 7.58 -4.30 4.10
C ARG A 63 6.30 -3.63 3.62
N SER A 64 5.14 -4.02 4.15
CA SER A 64 3.87 -3.40 3.76
C SER A 64 3.80 -1.94 4.21
N VAL A 65 4.24 -1.63 5.42
CA VAL A 65 4.30 -0.24 5.92
C VAL A 65 5.37 0.55 5.17
N GLY A 66 6.57 -0.02 4.99
CA GLY A 66 7.65 0.62 4.23
C GLY A 66 7.20 0.98 2.81
N ASN A 67 6.61 0.02 2.09
CA ASN A 67 6.09 0.26 0.74
C ASN A 67 5.01 1.36 0.71
N PHE A 68 4.12 1.42 1.71
CA PHE A 68 3.13 2.48 1.76
C PHE A 68 3.78 3.87 1.85
N VAL A 69 4.75 4.02 2.77
CA VAL A 69 5.45 5.30 3.00
C VAL A 69 6.29 5.71 1.79
N GLU A 70 7.01 4.77 1.16
CA GLU A 70 7.81 5.03 -0.05
C GLU A 70 6.98 5.65 -1.18
N TRP A 71 5.76 5.15 -1.39
CA TRP A 71 4.90 5.59 -2.49
C TRP A 71 3.95 6.72 -2.11
N GLN A 72 3.84 7.06 -0.82
CA GLN A 72 2.95 8.10 -0.33
C GLN A 72 3.22 9.46 -0.97
N GLY A 73 4.49 9.87 -1.02
CA GLY A 73 4.87 11.15 -1.61
C GLY A 73 4.46 11.25 -3.08
N ILE A 74 4.70 10.19 -3.85
CA ILE A 74 4.38 10.14 -5.29
C ILE A 74 2.87 10.19 -5.49
N PHE A 75 2.12 9.33 -4.79
CA PHE A 75 0.66 9.29 -4.94
C PHE A 75 0.00 10.61 -4.56
N LEU A 76 0.28 11.15 -3.37
CA LEU A 76 -0.38 12.37 -2.90
C LEU A 76 -0.04 13.57 -3.79
N SER A 77 1.21 13.67 -4.25
CA SER A 77 1.63 14.75 -5.16
C SER A 77 0.90 14.67 -6.49
N LEU A 78 0.89 13.49 -7.13
CA LEU A 78 0.21 13.30 -8.42
C LEU A 78 -1.30 13.45 -8.30
N PHE A 79 -1.90 12.89 -7.25
CA PHE A 79 -3.34 12.95 -7.02
C PHE A 79 -3.82 14.39 -6.85
N TRP A 80 -3.18 15.16 -5.96
CA TRP A 80 -3.58 16.55 -5.73
C TRP A 80 -3.23 17.46 -6.89
N ALA A 81 -2.08 17.28 -7.55
CA ALA A 81 -1.77 18.00 -8.77
C ALA A 81 -2.84 17.75 -9.83
N ASN A 82 -3.22 16.50 -10.07
CA ASN A 82 -4.29 16.16 -11.01
C ASN A 82 -5.64 16.76 -10.60
N ALA A 83 -5.99 16.70 -9.31
CA ALA A 83 -7.24 17.26 -8.80
C ALA A 83 -7.35 18.78 -9.00
N LEU A 84 -6.23 19.50 -8.82
CA LEU A 84 -6.19 20.95 -8.92
C LEU A 84 -6.03 21.45 -10.36
N VAL A 85 -5.26 20.74 -11.19
CA VAL A 85 -4.94 21.17 -12.56
C VAL A 85 -5.96 20.67 -13.57
N THR A 86 -6.39 19.42 -13.47
CA THR A 86 -7.28 18.78 -14.47
C THR A 86 -8.68 18.55 -13.92
N GLY A 87 -8.81 18.19 -12.65
CA GLY A 87 -10.06 17.76 -12.02
C GLY A 87 -10.63 16.44 -12.56
N LYS A 88 -9.89 15.71 -13.40
CA LYS A 88 -10.36 14.49 -14.09
C LYS A 88 -10.04 13.24 -13.28
N GLU A 89 -10.92 12.24 -13.36
CA GLU A 89 -10.69 10.88 -12.83
C GLU A 89 -10.26 10.81 -11.35
N ILE A 90 -10.84 11.67 -10.52
CA ILE A 90 -10.59 11.70 -9.06
C ILE A 90 -10.91 10.33 -8.42
N GLU A 91 -11.93 9.64 -8.93
CA GLU A 91 -12.37 8.33 -8.47
C GLU A 91 -11.29 7.24 -8.55
N LEU A 92 -10.28 7.37 -9.43
CA LEU A 92 -9.13 6.46 -9.46
C LEU A 92 -8.33 6.48 -8.15
N GLY A 93 -8.49 7.53 -7.36
CA GLY A 93 -7.92 7.62 -6.02
C GLY A 93 -8.47 6.53 -5.10
N TYR A 94 -9.77 6.21 -5.18
CA TYR A 94 -10.36 5.12 -4.40
C TYR A 94 -9.85 3.75 -4.86
N VAL A 95 -9.58 3.58 -6.16
CA VAL A 95 -8.92 2.37 -6.68
C VAL A 95 -7.55 2.22 -6.04
N TYR A 96 -6.77 3.31 -5.96
CA TYR A 96 -5.48 3.29 -5.27
C TYR A 96 -5.60 2.97 -3.78
N VAL A 97 -6.61 3.53 -3.09
CA VAL A 97 -6.90 3.21 -1.68
C VAL A 97 -7.22 1.71 -1.51
N ALA A 98 -8.07 1.14 -2.37
CA ALA A 98 -8.39 -0.28 -2.34
C ALA A 98 -7.15 -1.16 -2.54
N ILE A 99 -6.27 -0.78 -3.46
CA ILE A 99 -4.97 -1.43 -3.67
C ILE A 99 -4.11 -1.36 -2.40
N ARG A 100 -4.09 -0.22 -1.71
CA ARG A 100 -3.35 -0.05 -0.45
C ARG A 100 -3.92 -0.85 0.72
N LEU A 101 -5.22 -1.13 0.73
CA LEU A 101 -5.83 -2.08 1.66
C LEU A 101 -5.50 -3.53 1.28
N ALA A 102 -5.51 -3.86 0.00
CA ALA A 102 -5.22 -5.22 -0.48
C ALA A 102 -3.75 -5.62 -0.27
N TYR A 103 -2.80 -4.70 -0.49
CA TYR A 103 -1.37 -4.99 -0.42
C TYR A 103 -0.91 -5.69 0.89
N PRO A 104 -1.18 -5.15 2.10
CA PRO A 104 -0.75 -5.81 3.34
C PRO A 104 -1.43 -7.16 3.56
N ILE A 105 -2.64 -7.38 3.04
CA ILE A 105 -3.32 -8.68 3.08
C ILE A 105 -2.57 -9.67 2.20
N LEU A 106 -2.31 -9.32 0.94
CA LEU A 106 -1.59 -10.17 -0.01
C LEU A 106 -0.16 -10.47 0.47
N ALA A 107 0.51 -9.50 1.08
CA ALA A 107 1.82 -9.69 1.69
C ALA A 107 1.77 -10.77 2.79
N GLN A 108 0.78 -10.69 3.70
CA GLN A 108 0.57 -11.68 4.78
C GLN A 108 0.12 -13.06 4.27
N LEU A 109 -0.47 -13.13 3.07
CA LEU A 109 -0.81 -14.38 2.37
C LEU A 109 0.38 -15.00 1.62
N GLY A 110 1.60 -14.49 1.81
CA GLY A 110 2.81 -15.02 1.18
C GLY A 110 3.21 -14.29 -0.11
N GLY A 111 2.59 -13.14 -0.42
CA GLY A 111 3.04 -12.26 -1.49
C GLY A 111 4.42 -11.67 -1.24
N ILE A 112 4.90 -11.65 0.02
CA ILE A 112 6.24 -11.24 0.40
C ILE A 112 6.85 -12.32 1.29
N THR A 113 8.07 -12.75 0.96
CA THR A 113 8.86 -13.68 1.76
C THR A 113 10.31 -13.22 1.84
N GLN A 114 11.13 -13.88 2.65
CA GLN A 114 12.58 -13.65 2.73
C GLN A 114 13.27 -13.79 1.36
N ALA A 115 12.75 -14.66 0.48
CA ALA A 115 13.22 -14.82 -0.88
C ALA A 115 12.83 -13.65 -1.81
N GLY A 116 12.07 -12.67 -1.31
CA GLY A 116 11.59 -11.52 -2.06
C GLY A 116 10.08 -11.55 -2.38
N PRO A 117 9.63 -10.63 -3.24
CA PRO A 117 8.24 -10.55 -3.68
C PRO A 117 7.86 -11.76 -4.55
N ARG A 118 6.65 -12.27 -4.34
CA ARG A 118 6.06 -13.37 -5.11
C ARG A 118 4.97 -12.85 -6.05
N PRO A 119 4.62 -13.56 -7.14
CA PRO A 119 3.65 -13.09 -8.14
C PRO A 119 2.33 -12.59 -7.57
N LEU A 120 1.88 -13.16 -6.44
CA LEU A 120 0.67 -12.72 -5.73
C LEU A 120 0.66 -11.21 -5.42
N ILE A 121 1.82 -10.61 -5.10
CA ILE A 121 1.89 -9.19 -4.75
C ILE A 121 1.59 -8.29 -5.96
N PHE A 122 1.79 -8.78 -7.18
CA PHE A 122 1.55 -8.01 -8.40
C PHE A 122 0.07 -7.70 -8.64
N LEU A 123 -0.84 -8.45 -8.00
CA LEU A 123 -2.28 -8.13 -8.01
C LEU A 123 -2.59 -6.78 -7.37
N ALA A 124 -1.74 -6.30 -6.45
CA ALA A 124 -1.83 -4.94 -5.92
C ALA A 124 -0.88 -3.99 -6.67
N THR A 125 0.35 -4.42 -6.94
CA THR A 125 1.39 -3.53 -7.51
C THR A 125 1.04 -3.02 -8.91
N ILE A 126 0.60 -3.89 -9.82
CA ILE A 126 0.36 -3.51 -11.22
C ILE A 126 -0.79 -2.50 -11.34
N PRO A 127 -1.97 -2.72 -10.74
CA PRO A 127 -3.03 -1.71 -10.72
C PRO A 127 -2.59 -0.40 -10.04
N GLY A 128 -1.74 -0.49 -9.01
CA GLY A 128 -1.21 0.71 -8.33
C GLY A 128 -0.39 1.58 -9.27
N TYR A 129 0.50 0.96 -10.06
CA TYR A 129 1.30 1.68 -11.05
C TYR A 129 0.44 2.25 -12.17
N TYR A 130 -0.61 1.55 -12.60
CA TYR A 130 -1.56 2.10 -13.57
C TYR A 130 -2.16 3.43 -13.11
N VAL A 131 -2.64 3.52 -11.86
CA VAL A 131 -3.22 4.78 -11.34
C VAL A 131 -2.20 5.92 -11.35
N LEU A 132 -0.96 5.66 -10.92
CA LEU A 132 0.10 6.67 -10.90
C LEU A 132 0.42 7.17 -12.32
N LEU A 133 0.61 6.24 -13.26
CA LEU A 133 0.88 6.56 -14.66
C LEU A 133 -0.29 7.31 -15.31
N ARG A 134 -1.53 6.97 -14.94
CA ARG A 134 -2.72 7.66 -15.44
C ARG A 134 -2.75 9.12 -14.99
N TYR A 135 -2.45 9.41 -13.73
CA TYR A 135 -2.35 10.80 -13.27
C TYR A 135 -1.21 11.56 -13.93
N MET A 136 -0.05 10.93 -14.11
CA MET A 136 1.04 11.55 -14.88
C MET A 136 0.62 11.88 -16.31
N TYR A 137 -0.07 10.97 -16.98
CA TYR A 137 -0.56 11.17 -18.35
C TYR A 137 -1.57 12.31 -18.43
N LEU A 138 -2.55 12.38 -17.52
CA LEU A 138 -3.55 13.44 -17.51
C LEU A 138 -2.93 14.82 -17.29
N LEU A 139 -1.96 14.91 -16.38
CA LEU A 139 -1.19 16.13 -16.15
C LEU A 139 -0.38 16.52 -17.38
N TYR A 140 0.30 15.56 -18.00
CA TYR A 140 1.08 15.81 -19.22
C TYR A 140 0.20 16.36 -20.36
N GLN A 141 -0.95 15.73 -20.60
CA GLN A 141 -1.90 16.17 -21.62
C GLN A 141 -2.40 17.60 -21.35
N GLN A 142 -2.75 17.92 -20.10
CA GLN A 142 -3.29 19.24 -19.75
C GLN A 142 -2.23 20.35 -19.83
N LEU A 143 -0.98 20.05 -19.48
CA LEU A 143 0.09 21.04 -19.39
C LEU A 143 0.83 21.27 -20.71
N TYR A 144 0.94 20.24 -21.56
CA TYR A 144 1.81 20.31 -22.74
C TYR A 144 1.11 20.10 -24.07
N VAL A 145 -0.08 19.48 -24.09
CA VAL A 145 -0.78 19.17 -25.35
C VAL A 145 -1.99 20.08 -25.55
N ALA A 146 -2.77 20.32 -24.49
CA ALA A 146 -3.97 21.15 -24.59
C ALA A 146 -3.70 22.67 -24.68
N GLN A 147 -2.43 23.09 -24.67
CA GLN A 147 -2.00 24.48 -24.80
C GLN A 147 -1.58 24.87 -26.22
N GLU A 148 -1.47 23.91 -27.14
CA GLU A 148 -1.30 24.12 -28.58
C GLU A 148 -2.66 24.21 -29.28
#